data_AF-A0A7W0K6H6-F1
#
_entry.id   AF-A0A7W0K6H6-F1
#
_cell.length_a   1.000
_cell.length_b   1.000
_cell.length_c   1.000
_cell.angle_alpha   90.00
_cell.angle_beta   90.00
_cell.angle_gamma   90.00
#
_symmetry.space_group_name_H-M   'P 1'
#
loop_
_entity.id
_entity.type
_entity.pdbx_description
1 polymer ?
#
loop_
_entity_poly.entity_id
_entity_poly.type
_entity_poly.pdbx_seq_one_letter_code
_entity_poly.pdbx_strand_id
1 'polypeptide(L)' 'MVDIDDKVLDEAAKVLGASTMKETVNRSLEAVVLSDRRRRHADRLQAMRNLDLANPRVMSGAWR' A
#
# COMPACT_ATOMS: atom_id res chain seq x y z
N MET A 1 15.26 -23.25 2.43
CA MET A 1 15.40 -22.64 1.10
C MET A 1 13.99 -22.33 0.61
N VAL A 2 13.72 -21.10 0.20
CA VAL A 2 12.43 -20.74 -0.43
C VAL A 2 12.60 -20.95 -1.92
N ASP A 3 11.71 -21.73 -2.51
CA ASP A 3 11.63 -21.89 -3.96
C ASP A 3 10.74 -20.78 -4.53
N ILE A 4 11.24 -20.06 -5.52
CA ILE A 4 10.55 -18.93 -6.14
C ILE A 4 10.51 -19.22 -7.64
N ASP A 5 9.32 -19.17 -8.23
CA ASP A 5 9.16 -19.30 -9.67
C ASP A 5 9.92 -18.17 -10.40
N ASP A 6 10.90 -18.56 -11.22
CA ASP A 6 11.77 -17.63 -11.96
C ASP A 6 10.98 -16.69 -12.88
N LYS A 7 9.86 -17.14 -13.46
CA LYS A 7 9.03 -16.30 -14.33
C LYS A 7 8.33 -15.22 -13.52
N VAL A 8 7.78 -15.58 -12.37
CA VAL A 8 7.14 -14.63 -11.46
C VAL A 8 8.17 -13.62 -10.93
N LEU A 9 9.38 -14.08 -10.61
CA LEU A 9 10.47 -13.22 -10.18
C LEU A 9 10.89 -12.24 -11.28
N ASP A 10 11.03 -12.70 -12.52
CA ASP A 10 11.36 -11.86 -13.67
C ASP A 10 10.27 -10.82 -13.98
N GLU A 11 9.00 -11.21 -13.90
CA GLU A 11 7.88 -10.29 -14.08
C GLU A 11 7.87 -9.22 -12.98
N ALA A 12 8.04 -9.62 -11.72
CA ALA A 12 8.15 -8.70 -10.61
C ALA A 12 9.34 -7.75 -10.77
N ALA A 13 10.50 -8.25 -11.22
CA ALA A 13 11.69 -7.45 -11.46
C ALA A 13 11.44 -6.36 -12.51
N LYS A 14 10.75 -6.71 -13.61
CA LYS A 14 10.36 -5.75 -14.66
C LYS A 14 9.37 -4.69 -14.15
N VAL A 15 8.33 -5.12 -13.44
CA VAL A 15 7.32 -4.21 -12.87
C VAL A 15 7.92 -3.25 -11.86
N LEU A 16 8.85 -3.74 -11.03
CA LEU A 16 9.50 -2.95 -10.00
C LEU A 16 10.69 -2.15 -10.55
N GLY A 17 11.22 -2.47 -11.73
CA GLY A 17 12.47 -1.91 -12.22
C GLY A 17 13.65 -2.28 -11.31
N ALA A 18 13.67 -3.53 -10.84
CA ALA A 18 14.70 -4.05 -9.96
C ALA A 18 15.79 -4.77 -10.78
N SER A 19 17.05 -4.62 -10.35
CA SER A 19 18.24 -5.11 -11.05
C SER A 19 18.75 -6.44 -10.49
N THR A 20 18.26 -6.86 -9.32
CA THR A 20 18.68 -8.10 -8.64
C THR A 20 17.49 -8.85 -8.05
N MET A 21 17.63 -10.16 -7.87
CA MET A 21 16.65 -11.00 -7.17
C MET A 21 16.35 -10.47 -5.76
N LYS A 22 17.38 -10.13 -4.99
CA LYS A 22 17.23 -9.58 -3.63
C LYS A 22 16.42 -8.29 -3.62
N GLU A 23 16.71 -7.38 -4.55
CA GLU A 23 15.97 -6.13 -4.69
C GLU A 23 14.50 -6.42 -5.05
N THR A 24 14.27 -7.31 -6.02
CA THR A 24 12.94 -7.71 -6.47
C THR A 24 12.10 -8.27 -5.33
N VAL A 25 12.66 -9.20 -4.54
CA VAL A 25 11.99 -9.81 -3.40
C VAL A 25 11.67 -8.77 -2.34
N ASN A 26 12.66 -7.96 -1.93
CA ASN A 26 12.44 -6.94 -0.89
C ASN A 26 11.37 -5.91 -1.28
N ARG A 27 11.43 -5.40 -2.51
CA ARG A 27 10.48 -4.41 -3.01
C ARG A 27 9.08 -5.00 -3.21
N SER A 28 8.99 -6.27 -3.59
CA SER A 28 7.70 -6.98 -3.66
C SER A 28 7.04 -7.08 -2.29
N LEU A 29 7.80 -7.48 -1.27
CA LEU A 29 7.30 -7.56 0.11
C LEU A 29 6.88 -6.18 0.64
N GLU A 30 7.68 -5.15 0.39
CA GLU A 30 7.33 -3.77 0.75
C GLU A 30 6.04 -3.30 0.05
N ALA A 31 5.89 -3.59 -1.24
CA ALA A 31 4.70 -3.23 -2.01
C ALA A 31 3.42 -3.87 -1.43
N VAL A 32 3.49 -5.13 -0.98
CA VAL A 32 2.35 -5.81 -0.32
C VAL A 32 2.00 -5.12 1.00
N VAL A 33 2.99 -4.81 1.84
CA VAL A 33 2.77 -4.11 3.12
C VAL A 33 2.17 -2.71 2.89
N LEU A 34 2.69 -1.96 1.92
CA LEU A 34 2.16 -0.63 1.59
C LEU A 34 0.74 -0.70 1.01
N SER A 35 0.43 -1.73 0.21
CA SER A 35 -0.91 -1.95 -0.33
C SER A 35 -1.93 -2.20 0.78
N ASP A 36 -1.62 -3.08 1.74
CA ASP A 36 -2.48 -3.33 2.90
C ASP A 36 -2.65 -2.08 3.78
N ARG A 37 -1.59 -1.29 4.01
CA ARG A 37 -1.69 -0.01 4.73
C ARG A 37 -2.63 0.97 4.02
N ARG A 38 -2.53 1.12 2.70
CA ARG A 38 -3.44 1.97 1.91
C ARG A 38 -4.88 1.47 1.99
N ARG A 39 -5.11 0.16 1.85
CA ARG A 39 -6.44 -0.44 2.00
C ARG A 39 -7.05 -0.14 3.37
N ARG A 40 -6.33 -0.42 4.45
CA ARG A 40 -6.81 -0.12 5.82
C ARG A 40 -7.09 1.36 6.02
N HIS A 41 -6.30 2.25 5.41
CA HIS A 41 -6.55 3.68 5.48
C HIS A 41 -7.86 4.06 4.76
N ALA A 42 -8.07 3.53 3.55
CA ALA A 42 -9.31 3.70 2.79
C ALA A 42 -10.52 3.15 3.56
N ASP A 43 -10.41 1.97 4.16
CA ASP A 43 -11.48 1.37 4.98
C ASP A 43 -11.84 2.26 6.18
N ARG A 44 -10.84 2.86 6.84
CA ARG A 44 -11.08 3.82 7.94
C ARG A 44 -11.79 5.08 7.45
N LEU A 45 -11.37 5.64 6.31
CA LEU A 45 -12.01 6.80 5.70
C LEU A 45 -13.46 6.49 5.31
N GLN A 46 -13.71 5.36 4.63
CA GLN A 46 -15.05 4.93 4.22
C GLN A 46 -15.96 4.70 5.41
N ALA A 47 -15.46 4.06 6.47
CA ALA A 47 -16.25 3.79 7.67
C ALA A 47 -16.47 5.05 8.53
N MET A 48 -15.84 6.19 8.21
CA MET A 48 -15.83 7.42 9.01
C MET A 48 -15.46 7.17 10.49
N ARG A 49 -14.82 6.03 10.80
CA ARG A 49 -14.54 5.61 12.17
C ARG A 49 -13.42 6.47 12.74
N ASN A 50 -13.70 7.17 13.83
CA ASN A 50 -12.76 8.03 14.56
C ASN A 50 -12.16 9.17 13.70
N LEU A 51 -12.94 9.71 12.75
CA LEU A 51 -12.50 10.84 11.94
C LEU A 51 -13.45 12.03 12.16
N ASP A 52 -12.87 13.17 12.53
CA ASP A 52 -13.58 14.45 12.61
C ASP A 52 -14.17 14.90 11.26
N LEU A 53 -13.76 14.23 10.18
CA LEU A 53 -14.31 14.34 8.82
C LEU A 53 -15.82 14.06 8.78
N ALA A 54 -16.37 13.29 9.74
CA ALA A 54 -17.80 13.04 9.86
C ALA A 54 -18.57 14.14 10.59
N ASN A 55 -17.88 15.10 11.22
CA ASN A 55 -18.48 16.14 12.04
C ASN A 55 -18.67 17.43 11.22
N PRO A 56 -19.91 17.82 10.88
CA PRO A 56 -20.17 18.99 10.04
C PRO A 56 -19.64 20.30 10.63
N ARG A 57 -19.59 20.41 11.97
CA ARG A 57 -19.07 21.61 12.66
C ARG A 57 -17.57 21.76 12.47
N VAL A 58 -16.80 20.67 12.56
CA VAL A 58 -15.34 20.70 12.35
C VAL A 58 -15.01 20.99 10.89
N MET A 59 -15.71 20.34 9.95
CA MET A 59 -15.48 20.55 8.51
C MET A 59 -15.81 21.96 8.04
N SER A 60 -16.81 22.64 8.62
CA SER A 60 -17.16 24.03 8.27
C SER A 60 -16.06 25.07 8.61
N GLY A 61 -15.10 24.71 9.45
CA GLY A 61 -13.96 25.56 9.83
C GLY A 61 -12.69 25.28 9.02
N ALA A 62 -12.56 24.10 8.40
CA ALA A 62 -11.33 23.66 7.74
C ALA A 62 -11.13 24.23 6.33
N TRP A 63 -12.19 24.73 5.69
CA TRP A 63 -12.17 25.24 4.31
C TRP A 63 -12.22 26.77 4.22
N ARG A 64 -11.90 27.46 5.32
CA ARG A 64 -11.96 28.92 5.41
C ARG A 64 -10.59 29.56 5.29
#